data_AF-A0A2U3QK18-F1
#
_entry.id   AF-A0A2U3QK18-F1
#
_cell.length_a   1.000
_cell.length_b   1.000
_cell.length_c   1.000
_cell.angle_alpha   90.00
_cell.angle_beta   90.00
_cell.angle_gamma   90.00
#
_symmetry.space_group_name_H-M   'P 1'
#
loop_
_entity.id
_entity.type
_entity.pdbx_description
1 polymer ?
#
loop_
_entity_poly.entity_id
_entity_poly.type
_entity_poly.pdbx_seq_one_letter_code
_entity_poly.pdbx_strand_id
1 'polypeptide(L)'
;MSKKDVSEKERLCISCQKCCKEIFVYTHPVLYSCSAETIVDFYKARGFDVSRLEEDAIILSFKHTCPHLTPQGCDVYENRPKACADYSGIEDFGDDCLWSTLKLKKS
;
A
#
# COMPACT_ATOMS: atom_id res chain seq x y z
N MET A 1 7.97 -19.84 -25.24
CA MET A 1 8.25 -18.64 -24.41
C MET A 1 9.27 -19.03 -23.36
N SER A 2 10.46 -18.43 -23.40
CA SER A 2 11.49 -18.69 -22.38
C SER A 2 10.95 -18.22 -21.02
N LYS A 3 10.91 -19.12 -20.04
CA LYS A 3 10.53 -18.79 -18.66
C LYS A 3 11.63 -17.88 -18.11
N LYS A 4 11.44 -16.55 -18.18
CA LYS A 4 12.23 -15.65 -17.34
C LYS A 4 12.00 -16.08 -15.89
N ASP A 5 13.07 -16.34 -15.17
CA ASP A 5 12.96 -16.58 -13.73
C ASP A 5 12.38 -15.33 -13.07
N VAL A 6 11.16 -15.46 -12.55
CA VAL A 6 10.48 -14.41 -11.80
C VAL A 6 11.28 -14.15 -10.53
N SER A 7 11.66 -12.88 -10.31
CA SER A 7 12.45 -12.51 -9.14
C SER A 7 11.69 -12.83 -7.84
N GLU A 8 12.42 -13.02 -6.75
CA GLU A 8 11.80 -13.28 -5.44
C GLU A 8 10.85 -12.13 -5.03
N LYS A 9 11.24 -10.88 -5.32
CA LYS A 9 10.41 -9.69 -5.09
C LYS A 9 9.07 -9.79 -5.83
N GLU A 10 9.10 -10.23 -7.09
CA GLU A 10 7.89 -10.35 -7.90
C GLU A 10 6.98 -11.46 -7.40
N ARG A 11 7.56 -12.61 -7.04
CA ARG A 11 6.81 -13.72 -6.45
C ARG A 11 6.09 -13.30 -5.16
N LEU A 12 6.77 -12.56 -4.29
CA LEU A 12 6.19 -12.04 -3.04
C LEU A 12 5.09 -11.00 -3.31
N CYS A 13 5.24 -10.17 -4.36
CA CYS A 13 4.21 -9.21 -4.72
C CYS A 13 2.93 -9.91 -5.20
N ILE A 14 3.08 -10.88 -6.11
CA ILE A 14 1.97 -11.66 -6.70
C ILE A 14 1.21 -12.45 -5.63
N SER A 15 1.90 -12.97 -4.61
CA SER A 15 1.26 -13.68 -3.51
C SER A 15 0.63 -12.75 -2.47
N CYS A 16 1.25 -11.61 -2.16
CA CYS A 16 0.81 -10.67 -1.13
C CYS A 16 -0.46 -9.92 -1.56
N GLN A 17 -0.41 -9.25 -2.72
CA GLN A 17 -1.51 -8.47 -3.32
C GLN A 17 -2.12 -7.37 -2.42
N LYS A 18 -1.55 -7.06 -1.24
CA LYS A 18 -2.15 -6.09 -0.29
C LYS A 18 -2.30 -4.70 -0.88
N CYS A 19 -1.26 -4.20 -1.56
CA CYS A 19 -1.27 -2.91 -2.26
C CYS A 19 -2.34 -2.82 -3.36
N CYS A 20 -2.83 -3.96 -3.87
CA CYS A 20 -3.89 -4.01 -4.87
C CYS A 20 -5.30 -4.08 -4.25
N LYS A 21 -5.41 -4.18 -2.92
CA LYS A 21 -6.69 -4.31 -2.19
C LYS A 21 -7.03 -3.06 -1.36
N GLU A 22 -6.04 -2.23 -1.09
CA GLU A 22 -6.13 -1.12 -0.17
C GLU A 22 -5.21 0.02 -0.58
N ILE A 23 -5.69 1.25 -0.38
CA ILE A 23 -4.95 2.48 -0.68
C ILE A 23 -4.59 3.15 0.63
N PHE A 24 -3.36 3.67 0.69
CA PHE A 24 -2.85 4.49 1.78
C PHE A 24 -2.57 5.90 1.26
N VAL A 25 -2.96 6.89 2.05
CA VAL A 25 -2.77 8.31 1.76
C VAL A 25 -2.24 9.00 3.00
N TYR A 26 -1.19 9.79 2.83
CA TYR A 26 -0.60 10.60 3.89
C TYR A 26 -1.17 12.00 3.83
N THR A 27 -1.57 12.53 4.98
CA THR A 27 -2.09 13.88 5.06
C THR A 27 -1.64 14.58 6.35
N HIS A 28 -1.74 15.91 6.37
CA HIS A 28 -1.27 16.71 7.48
C HIS A 28 -2.18 17.93 7.70
N PRO A 29 -2.45 18.36 8.96
CA PRO A 29 -3.25 19.54 9.29
C PRO A 29 -2.93 20.81 8.50
N VAL A 30 -1.63 21.04 8.26
CA VAL A 30 -1.12 22.20 7.50
C VAL A 30 -1.73 22.33 6.10
N LEU A 31 -2.17 21.22 5.49
CA LEU A 31 -2.74 21.21 4.13
C LEU A 31 -4.18 21.76 4.08
N TYR A 32 -4.89 21.78 5.21
CA TYR A 32 -6.33 22.10 5.25
C TYR A 32 -6.65 23.30 6.15
N SER A 33 -5.65 23.90 6.80
CA SER A 33 -5.83 25.00 7.75
C SER A 33 -6.88 24.70 8.84
N CYS A 34 -6.96 23.44 9.28
CA CYS A 34 -7.84 22.98 10.36
C CYS A 34 -7.11 22.02 11.31
N SER A 35 -7.75 21.66 12.42
CA SER A 35 -7.17 20.76 13.42
C SER A 35 -7.03 19.32 12.89
N ALA A 36 -6.10 18.55 13.46
CA ALA A 36 -5.98 17.12 13.19
C ALA A 36 -7.29 16.38 13.49
N GLU A 37 -7.97 16.74 14.57
CA GLU A 37 -9.27 16.20 14.97
C GLU A 37 -10.32 16.36 13.86
N THR A 38 -10.43 17.57 13.31
CA THR A 38 -11.37 17.86 12.21
C THR A 38 -11.11 16.98 10.99
N ILE A 39 -9.85 16.75 10.64
CA ILE A 39 -9.46 15.89 9.52
C ILE A 39 -9.81 14.44 9.81
N VAL A 40 -9.46 13.93 11.00
CA VAL A 40 -9.77 12.56 11.41
C VAL A 40 -11.28 12.31 11.37
N ASP A 41 -12.08 13.21 11.93
CA ASP A 41 -13.54 13.07 11.94
C ASP A 41 -14.12 13.10 10.52
N PHE A 42 -13.63 13.99 9.67
CA PHE A 42 -14.06 14.09 8.27
C PHE A 42 -13.84 12.78 7.49
N TYR A 43 -12.67 12.16 7.63
CA TYR A 43 -12.31 10.95 6.89
C TYR A 43 -12.93 9.68 7.50
N LYS A 44 -12.99 9.57 8.83
CA LYS A 44 -13.73 8.48 9.50
C LYS A 44 -15.20 8.46 9.08
N ALA A 45 -15.85 9.62 8.99
CA ALA A 45 -17.24 9.74 8.53
C ALA A 45 -17.43 9.29 7.06
N ARG A 46 -16.35 9.17 6.28
CA ARG A 46 -16.35 8.72 4.88
C ARG A 46 -15.87 7.28 4.71
N GLY A 47 -15.71 6.54 5.82
CA GLY A 47 -15.34 5.13 5.81
C GLY A 47 -13.84 4.87 5.63
N PHE A 48 -13.00 5.86 5.93
CA PHE A 48 -11.55 5.66 6.00
C PHE A 48 -11.16 5.12 7.37
N ASP A 49 -10.24 4.17 7.37
CA ASP A 49 -9.44 3.84 8.53
C ASP A 49 -8.38 4.94 8.72
N VAL A 50 -8.15 5.35 9.97
CA VAL A 50 -7.28 6.48 10.27
C VAL A 50 -6.31 6.11 11.38
N SER A 51 -5.02 6.20 11.06
CA SER A 51 -3.90 5.98 11.99
C SER A 51 -3.11 7.28 12.13
N ARG A 52 -2.88 7.74 13.36
CA ARG A 52 -2.02 8.90 13.63
C ARG A 52 -0.57 8.45 13.77
N LEU A 53 0.34 9.15 13.10
CA LEU A 53 1.78 9.05 13.30
C LEU A 53 2.25 10.14 14.27
N GLU A 54 3.53 10.10 14.63
CA GLU A 54 4.20 11.20 15.30
C GLU A 54 4.19 12.48 14.42
N GLU A 55 4.33 13.65 15.04
CA GLU A 55 4.39 14.96 14.35
C GLU A 55 3.15 15.32 13.50
N ASP A 56 1.95 15.01 13.97
CA ASP A 56 0.66 15.37 13.33
C ASP A 56 0.42 14.78 11.92
N ALA A 57 1.29 13.89 11.45
CA ALA A 57 1.04 13.15 10.22
C ALA A 57 -0.11 12.14 10.41
N ILE A 58 -1.04 12.11 9.47
CA ILE A 58 -2.23 11.25 9.50
C ILE A 58 -2.14 10.31 8.30
N ILE A 59 -2.13 9.00 8.58
CA ILE A 59 -2.31 7.96 7.58
C ILE A 59 -3.81 7.69 7.46
N LEU A 60 -4.30 7.77 6.23
CA LEU A 60 -5.64 7.39 5.85
C LEU A 60 -5.55 6.12 5.02
N SER A 61 -6.34 5.10 5.34
CA SER A 61 -6.48 3.93 4.47
C SER A 61 -7.94 3.62 4.19
N PHE A 62 -8.19 3.02 3.03
CA PHE A 62 -9.52 2.55 2.66
C PHE A 62 -9.41 1.39 1.69
N LYS A 63 -10.37 0.47 1.79
CA LYS A 63 -10.45 -0.67 0.87
C LYS A 63 -10.86 -0.18 -0.52
N HIS A 64 -9.97 -0.38 -1.48
CA HIS A 64 -10.24 -0.15 -2.89
C HIS A 64 -9.49 -1.21 -3.69
N THR A 65 -10.25 -2.18 -4.22
CA THR A 65 -9.66 -3.27 -4.98
C THR A 65 -9.33 -2.79 -6.39
N CYS A 66 -8.07 -2.92 -6.77
CA CYS A 66 -7.57 -2.63 -8.10
C CYS A 66 -8.38 -3.43 -9.14
N PRO A 67 -8.86 -2.79 -10.23
CA PRO A 67 -9.66 -3.46 -11.25
C PRO A 67 -8.90 -4.56 -12.01
N HIS A 68 -7.56 -4.51 -11.96
CA HIS A 68 -6.67 -5.50 -12.55
C HIS A 68 -6.39 -6.70 -11.63
N LEU A 69 -6.91 -6.69 -10.40
CA LEU A 69 -6.69 -7.79 -9.46
C LEU A 69 -7.61 -8.97 -9.78
N THR A 70 -7.01 -10.11 -10.09
CA THR A 70 -7.67 -11.40 -10.27
C THR A 70 -7.35 -12.34 -9.11
N PRO A 71 -8.07 -13.48 -8.95
CA PRO A 71 -7.71 -14.48 -7.95
C PRO A 71 -6.28 -15.03 -8.10
N GLN A 72 -5.68 -14.92 -9.29
CA GLN A 72 -4.32 -15.38 -9.58
C GLN A 72 -3.26 -14.27 -9.45
N GLY A 73 -3.66 -13.02 -9.19
CA GLY A 73 -2.76 -11.86 -9.13
C GLY A 73 -3.16 -10.74 -10.08
N CYS A 74 -2.25 -9.81 -10.33
CA CYS A 74 -2.50 -8.67 -11.22
C CYS A 74 -2.41 -9.10 -12.70
N ASP A 75 -3.47 -8.91 -13.49
CA ASP A 75 -3.50 -9.32 -14.90
C ASP A 75 -2.57 -8.49 -15.80
N VAL A 76 -2.26 -7.26 -15.39
CA VAL A 76 -1.28 -6.39 -16.03
C VAL A 76 0.08 -6.43 -15.35
N TYR A 77 0.41 -7.44 -14.54
CA TYR A 77 1.64 -7.43 -13.72
C TYR A 77 2.91 -7.08 -14.51
N GLU A 78 3.13 -7.71 -15.65
CA GLU A 78 4.30 -7.46 -16.52
C GLU A 78 4.31 -6.05 -17.13
N ASN A 79 3.13 -5.45 -17.30
CA ASN A 79 2.92 -4.12 -17.89
C ASN A 79 2.45 -3.09 -16.85
N ARG A 80 2.63 -3.38 -15.55
CA ARG A 80 2.06 -2.55 -14.49
C ARG A 80 2.68 -1.15 -14.52
N PRO A 81 1.92 -0.10 -14.15
CA PRO A 81 2.45 1.25 -14.06
C PRO A 81 3.72 1.29 -13.20
N LYS A 82 4.68 2.15 -13.56
CA LYS A 82 5.95 2.30 -12.83
C LYS A 82 5.73 2.54 -11.33
N ALA A 83 4.76 3.38 -10.96
CA ALA A 83 4.39 3.60 -9.57
C ALA A 83 4.04 2.31 -8.82
N CYS A 84 3.27 1.39 -9.43
CA CYS A 84 2.95 0.09 -8.84
C CYS A 84 4.18 -0.83 -8.74
N ALA A 85 5.15 -0.71 -9.65
CA ALA A 85 6.37 -1.51 -9.62
C ALA A 85 7.37 -1.03 -8.54
N ASP A 86 7.40 0.27 -8.30
CA ASP A 86 8.31 0.92 -7.36
C ASP A 86 7.74 0.90 -5.93
N TYR A 87 6.42 1.06 -5.78
CA TYR A 87 5.76 1.16 -4.48
C TYR A 87 5.97 -0.09 -3.61
N SER A 88 6.43 0.16 -2.39
CA SER A 88 6.68 -0.84 -1.36
C SER A 88 5.74 -0.58 -0.19
N GLY A 89 4.74 -1.45 -0.01
CA GLY A 89 3.82 -1.34 1.12
C GLY A 89 4.44 -1.67 2.50
N ILE A 90 5.77 -1.72 2.65
CA ILE A 90 6.42 -2.02 3.93
C ILE A 90 6.10 -0.93 4.97
N GLU A 91 6.08 0.34 4.55
CA GLU A 91 5.77 1.44 5.48
C GLU A 91 4.30 1.45 5.88
N ASP A 92 3.42 0.99 4.99
CA ASP A 92 1.97 1.03 5.16
C ASP A 92 1.40 -0.22 5.85
N PHE A 93 1.95 -1.40 5.56
CA PHE A 93 1.50 -2.67 6.10
C PHE A 93 2.51 -3.30 7.09
N GLY A 94 3.75 -2.80 7.20
CA GLY A 94 4.75 -3.41 8.09
C GLY A 94 5.03 -4.87 7.73
N ASP A 95 4.95 -5.76 8.72
CA ASP A 95 5.21 -7.20 8.58
C ASP A 95 4.19 -7.91 7.67
N ASP A 96 3.02 -7.31 7.48
CA ASP A 96 2.01 -7.80 6.57
C ASP A 96 2.39 -7.64 5.09
N CYS A 97 3.34 -6.75 4.78
CA CYS A 97 3.92 -6.67 3.45
C CYS A 97 4.98 -7.76 3.29
N LEU A 98 4.75 -8.75 2.42
CA LEU A 98 5.70 -9.85 2.23
C LEU A 98 7.09 -9.42 1.71
N TRP A 99 7.27 -8.18 1.24
CA TRP A 99 8.62 -7.68 0.95
C TRP A 99 9.47 -7.48 2.21
N SER A 100 8.87 -7.40 3.40
CA SER A 100 9.58 -7.37 4.68
C SER A 100 10.53 -8.57 4.84
N THR A 101 10.15 -9.74 4.32
CA THR A 101 10.95 -10.97 4.42
C THR A 101 12.22 -10.95 3.58
N LEU A 102 12.33 -10.03 2.60
CA LEU A 102 13.54 -9.86 1.80
C LEU A 102 14.66 -9.19 2.61
N LYS A 103 14.32 -8.36 3.60
CA LYS A 103 15.30 -7.67 4.45
C LYS A 103 15.92 -8.62 5.47
N LEU A 104 15.13 -9.55 6.01
CA LEU A 104 15.57 -10.51 7.03
C LEU A 104 16.58 -11.56 6.54
N LYS A 105 16.72 -11.76 5.22
CA LYS A 105 17.69 -12.71 4.64
C LYS A 105 19.10 -12.14 4.45
N LYS A 106 19.31 -10.85 4.73
CA LYS A 106 20.61 -10.17 4.57
C LYS A 106 21.31 -9.88 5.90
N SER A 107 20.83 -10.44 7.01
CA SER A 107 21.43 -10.32 8.35
C SER A 107 21.97 -11.65 8.84
#